data_AF-A0A9X3RFW3-F1
#
_entry.id   AF-A0A9X3RFW3-F1
#
_cell.length_a   1.000
_cell.length_b   1.000
_cell.length_c   1.000
_cell.angle_alpha   90.00
_cell.angle_beta   90.00
_cell.angle_gamma   90.00
#
_symmetry.space_group_name_H-M   'P 1'
#
loop_
_entity.id
_entity.type
_entity.pdbx_description
1 polymer ?
#
loop_
_entity_poly.entity_id
_entity_poly.type
_entity_poly.pdbx_seq_one_letter_code
_entity_poly.pdbx_strand_id
1 'polypeptide(L)'
;MASVVEALLHAPTPGDEPRDVDSVDVDSRGVVFGTREFCLYGPSSEGGLRADGTYLIDECPKVGDDGRELLPEAATAAGLEFLAMGEHLEDVVYSLRLQGAPTDVATCVEAINHYLAHDVFLVVDGPSGVKALSDVVADRDLLRKNRVESVSLVLGLSVRKVLGQETADALLALHGHQLATAVNIDVAAWNQWSQSSFAGRVTGGATHRLFAWGHGGDAWAVRTDDPAAPVVYFGADGEDAREAVDLGVDVAPFLRIADAWRARESKRFELGPDPAAHPILAEFRERVASLVPVPTDSWPWPYE
;
A
#
# COMPACT_ATOMS: atom_id res chain seq x y z
N MET A 1 -7.78 -6.51 31.05
CA MET A 1 -6.57 -5.69 30.83
C MET A 1 -6.00 -6.10 29.49
N ALA A 2 -6.11 -5.24 28.49
CA ALA A 2 -5.63 -5.46 27.13
C ALA A 2 -4.47 -4.49 26.86
N SER A 3 -3.58 -4.83 25.93
CA SER A 3 -2.62 -3.86 25.40
C SER A 3 -3.41 -2.71 24.74
N VAL A 4 -3.04 -1.44 25.02
CA VAL A 4 -3.65 -0.26 24.38
C VAL A 4 -3.68 -0.39 22.87
N VAL A 5 -2.63 -1.01 22.32
CA VAL A 5 -2.47 -1.17 20.89
C VAL A 5 -3.31 -2.33 20.35
N GLU A 6 -3.51 -3.40 21.12
CA GLU A 6 -4.52 -4.42 20.74
C GLU A 6 -5.93 -3.84 20.76
N ALA A 7 -6.28 -3.00 21.75
CA ALA A 7 -7.59 -2.36 21.80
C ALA A 7 -7.80 -1.34 20.67
N LEU A 8 -6.77 -0.58 20.29
CA LEU A 8 -6.82 0.37 19.16
C LEU A 8 -6.76 -0.33 17.78
N LEU A 9 -6.08 -1.47 17.67
CA LEU A 9 -5.99 -2.24 16.42
C LEU A 9 -7.19 -3.19 16.20
N HIS A 10 -7.82 -3.67 17.27
CA HIS A 10 -8.98 -4.57 17.25
C HIS A 10 -10.31 -3.87 17.58
N ALA A 11 -10.33 -2.55 17.74
CA ALA A 11 -11.57 -1.80 17.65
C ALA A 11 -12.20 -2.11 16.27
N PRO A 12 -13.47 -2.57 16.22
CA PRO A 12 -14.09 -2.96 14.97
C PRO A 12 -14.08 -1.77 14.02
N THR A 13 -13.37 -1.90 12.90
CA THR A 13 -13.56 -1.01 11.77
C THR A 13 -14.99 -1.16 11.26
N PRO A 14 -15.62 -0.10 10.72
CA PRO A 14 -16.96 -0.20 10.15
C PRO A 14 -17.04 -1.36 9.16
N GLY A 15 -17.75 -2.43 9.52
CA GLY A 15 -18.03 -3.58 8.64
C GLY A 15 -17.72 -4.99 9.16
N ASP A 16 -17.08 -5.16 10.32
CA ASP A 16 -16.54 -6.48 10.73
C ASP A 16 -17.27 -7.22 11.87
N GLU A 17 -18.48 -6.84 12.28
CA GLU A 17 -19.25 -7.66 13.24
C GLU A 17 -20.24 -8.64 12.55
N PRO A 18 -20.37 -9.89 13.06
CA PRO A 18 -21.39 -10.82 12.58
C PRO A 18 -22.78 -10.28 12.94
N ARG A 19 -23.62 -10.14 11.93
CA ARG A 19 -25.02 -9.73 12.09
C ARG A 19 -25.79 -10.81 12.87
N ASP A 20 -26.00 -10.58 14.16
CA ASP A 20 -27.13 -11.21 14.86
C ASP A 20 -28.42 -10.52 14.40
N VAL A 21 -29.24 -11.32 13.73
CA VAL A 21 -30.55 -10.96 13.22
C VAL A 21 -31.53 -11.09 14.40
N ASP A 22 -31.90 -9.97 15.02
CA ASP A 22 -33.26 -9.71 15.50
C ASP A 22 -33.31 -8.45 16.37
N SER A 23 -33.53 -7.29 15.73
CA SER A 23 -34.58 -6.34 16.11
C SER A 23 -34.41 -5.08 15.25
N VAL A 24 -35.34 -4.95 14.33
CA VAL A 24 -35.49 -3.91 13.33
C VAL A 24 -36.10 -2.67 13.98
N ASP A 25 -35.43 -1.52 13.87
CA ASP A 25 -36.14 -0.26 13.61
C ASP A 25 -35.46 0.40 12.41
N VAL A 26 -36.19 0.39 11.29
CA VAL A 26 -35.71 0.69 9.95
C VAL A 26 -36.17 2.08 9.55
N ASP A 27 -35.20 2.96 9.28
CA ASP A 27 -35.36 4.08 8.36
C ASP A 27 -34.50 3.83 7.10
N SER A 28 -34.99 4.29 5.96
CA SER A 28 -34.74 3.75 4.61
C SER A 28 -33.37 4.07 3.99
N ARG A 29 -32.33 4.27 4.82
CA ARG A 29 -30.91 4.25 4.45
C ARG A 29 -30.00 3.52 5.45
N GLY A 30 -30.56 2.87 6.47
CA GLY A 30 -29.95 1.74 7.17
C GLY A 30 -28.48 1.87 7.62
N VAL A 31 -28.04 3.03 8.13
CA VAL A 31 -26.80 3.13 8.90
C VAL A 31 -27.06 3.86 10.21
N VAL A 32 -27.03 3.12 11.31
CA VAL A 32 -26.85 3.69 12.65
C VAL A 32 -25.34 3.89 12.81
N PHE A 33 -24.87 5.12 12.63
CA PHE A 33 -23.51 5.51 13.02
C PHE A 33 -23.53 5.88 14.50
N GLY A 34 -23.00 5.01 15.34
CA GLY A 34 -22.61 5.36 16.71
C GLY A 34 -21.16 4.95 16.90
N THR A 35 -20.24 5.88 16.65
CA THR A 35 -18.88 5.78 17.20
C THR A 35 -19.03 5.68 18.72
N ARG A 36 -18.50 4.63 19.34
CA ARG A 36 -18.44 4.58 20.80
C ARG A 36 -17.43 5.64 21.22
N GLU A 37 -17.90 6.74 21.82
CA GLU A 37 -17.05 7.70 22.50
C GLU A 37 -16.36 7.01 23.68
N PHE A 38 -15.09 6.64 23.49
CA PHE A 38 -14.25 6.10 24.54
C PHE A 38 -13.13 7.08 24.87
N CYS A 39 -12.58 6.94 26.06
CA CYS A 39 -11.49 7.76 26.57
C CYS A 39 -10.40 6.86 27.15
N LEU A 40 -9.15 7.31 27.02
CA LEU A 40 -7.98 6.61 27.54
C LEU A 40 -7.56 7.19 28.88
N TYR A 41 -7.32 6.30 29.84
CA TYR A 41 -6.90 6.61 31.20
C TYR A 41 -5.60 5.88 31.55
N GLY A 42 -4.73 6.53 32.32
CA GLY A 42 -3.45 5.95 32.70
C GLY A 42 -2.80 6.62 33.90
N PRO A 43 -1.62 6.12 34.31
CA PRO A 43 -0.81 6.78 35.32
C PRO A 43 -0.38 8.18 34.86
N SER A 44 -0.06 9.04 35.82
CA SER A 44 0.22 10.47 35.57
C SER A 44 1.20 10.71 34.42
N SER A 45 0.88 11.70 33.60
CA SER A 45 1.40 11.92 32.25
C SER A 45 2.79 12.56 32.15
N GLU A 46 3.52 12.71 33.27
CA GLU A 46 4.86 13.33 33.36
C GLU A 46 5.97 12.66 32.49
N GLY A 47 5.64 11.65 31.68
CA GLY A 47 6.54 11.04 30.69
C GLY A 47 5.87 10.51 29.43
N GLY A 48 4.60 10.86 29.17
CA GLY A 48 3.82 10.31 28.05
C GLY A 48 3.46 8.82 28.20
N LEU A 49 2.82 8.27 27.18
CA LEU A 49 2.51 6.85 27.07
C LEU A 49 3.80 6.02 26.88
N ARG A 50 3.76 4.78 27.35
CA ARG A 50 4.84 3.80 27.25
C ARG A 50 4.32 2.54 26.57
N ALA A 51 5.16 1.95 25.72
CA ALA A 51 4.85 0.70 25.02
C ALA A 51 4.62 -0.49 25.97
N ASP A 52 5.26 -0.47 27.15
CA ASP A 52 5.10 -1.44 28.23
C ASP A 52 4.08 -1.00 29.30
N GLY A 53 3.38 0.12 29.08
CA GLY A 53 2.42 0.69 30.01
C GLY A 53 1.09 -0.06 30.03
N THR A 54 0.42 -0.02 31.19
CA THR A 54 -0.97 -0.50 31.34
C THR A 54 -1.91 0.68 31.42
N TYR A 55 -2.97 0.64 30.62
CA TYR A 55 -3.96 1.71 30.53
C TYR A 55 -5.37 1.14 30.56
N LEU A 56 -6.33 2.01 30.85
CA LEU A 56 -7.75 1.71 30.85
C LEU A 56 -8.41 2.47 29.70
N ILE A 57 -9.25 1.76 28.95
CA ILE A 57 -10.18 2.35 27.99
C ILE A 57 -11.57 2.20 28.59
N ASP A 58 -12.28 3.31 28.70
CA ASP A 58 -13.61 3.35 29.32
C ASP A 58 -14.43 4.51 28.73
N GLU A 59 -15.67 4.70 29.20
CA GLU A 59 -16.51 5.86 28.86
C GLU A 59 -15.80 7.17 29.14
N CYS A 60 -16.19 8.22 28.42
CA CYS A 60 -15.63 9.55 28.66
C CYS A 60 -16.13 10.19 29.95
N PRO A 61 -15.32 11.11 30.55
CA PRO A 61 -15.70 11.77 31.80
C PRO A 61 -17.04 12.49 31.66
N LYS A 62 -17.86 12.40 32.70
CA LYS A 62 -19.16 13.11 32.74
C LYS A 62 -18.98 14.40 33.53
N VAL A 63 -19.56 15.50 33.07
CA VAL A 63 -19.54 16.74 33.84
C VAL A 63 -20.65 16.69 34.89
N GLY A 64 -20.28 16.69 36.16
CA GLY A 64 -21.22 16.74 37.28
C GLY A 64 -21.90 18.11 37.42
N ASP A 65 -22.98 18.16 38.21
CA ASP A 65 -23.74 19.39 38.47
C ASP A 65 -22.91 20.51 39.13
N ASP A 66 -21.78 20.16 39.75
CA ASP A 66 -20.81 21.10 40.34
C ASP A 66 -19.75 21.58 39.33
N GLY A 67 -19.88 21.20 38.06
CA GLY A 67 -18.95 21.53 36.98
C GLY A 67 -17.65 20.74 37.02
N ARG A 68 -17.52 19.73 37.89
CA ARG A 68 -16.33 18.87 37.94
C ARG A 68 -16.47 17.68 37.00
N GLU A 69 -15.36 17.28 36.40
CA GLU A 69 -15.30 16.05 35.63
C GLU A 69 -15.33 14.83 36.57
N LEU A 70 -16.27 13.94 36.32
CA LEU A 70 -16.45 12.66 36.99
C LEU A 70 -15.85 11.58 36.08
N LEU A 71 -14.69 11.06 36.48
CA LEU A 71 -14.05 9.94 35.81
C LEU A 71 -14.86 8.66 36.03
N PRO A 72 -14.77 7.68 35.12
CA PRO A 72 -15.35 6.36 35.31
C PRO A 72 -14.93 5.71 36.64
N GLU A 73 -15.80 4.87 37.20
CA GLU A 73 -15.55 4.22 38.49
C GLU A 73 -14.26 3.40 38.47
N ALA A 74 -13.99 2.68 37.37
CA ALA A 74 -12.78 1.90 37.20
C ALA A 74 -11.51 2.77 37.17
N ALA A 75 -11.56 3.94 36.52
CA ALA A 75 -10.44 4.89 36.48
C ALA A 75 -10.19 5.48 37.88
N THR A 76 -11.26 5.87 38.56
CA THR A 76 -11.20 6.43 39.93
C THR A 76 -10.65 5.42 40.93
N ALA A 77 -11.14 4.18 40.88
CA ALA A 77 -10.70 3.10 41.77
C ALA A 77 -9.22 2.74 41.57
N ALA A 78 -8.72 2.87 40.34
CA ALA A 78 -7.33 2.61 39.99
C ALA A 78 -6.40 3.84 40.14
N GLY A 79 -6.94 5.00 40.54
CA GLY A 79 -6.16 6.24 40.67
C GLY A 79 -5.56 6.73 39.35
N LEU A 80 -6.27 6.49 38.23
CA LEU A 80 -5.83 6.87 36.88
C LEU A 80 -6.33 8.28 36.53
N GLU A 81 -5.58 8.94 35.65
CA GLU A 81 -5.91 10.25 35.09
C GLU A 81 -6.43 10.10 33.66
N PHE A 82 -7.27 11.04 33.23
CA PHE A 82 -7.65 11.16 31.82
C PHE A 82 -6.43 11.56 30.98
N LEU A 83 -6.20 10.84 29.88
CA LEU A 83 -5.08 11.10 28.98
C LEU A 83 -5.52 11.64 27.62
N ALA A 84 -6.49 10.99 26.97
CA ALA A 84 -6.89 11.33 25.62
C ALA A 84 -8.31 10.86 25.27
N MET A 85 -8.98 11.61 24.38
CA MET A 85 -10.20 11.18 23.72
C MET A 85 -9.90 10.08 22.70
N GLY A 86 -10.80 9.12 22.55
CA GLY A 86 -10.68 8.04 21.58
C GLY A 86 -10.58 8.54 20.13
N GLU A 87 -11.33 9.59 19.78
CA GLU A 87 -11.29 10.23 18.45
C GLU A 87 -9.86 10.68 18.08
N HIS A 88 -9.15 11.30 19.01
CA HIS A 88 -7.76 11.72 18.77
C HIS A 88 -6.83 10.52 18.52
N LEU A 89 -7.06 9.42 19.24
CA LEU A 89 -6.26 8.19 19.06
C LEU A 89 -6.58 7.52 17.73
N GLU A 90 -7.86 7.49 17.34
CA GLU A 90 -8.32 6.99 16.04
C GLU A 90 -7.71 7.81 14.90
N ASP A 91 -7.69 9.13 15.01
CA ASP A 91 -7.09 10.03 14.02
C ASP A 91 -5.58 9.84 13.88
N VAL A 92 -4.86 9.63 15.00
CA VAL A 92 -3.43 9.32 14.98
C VAL A 92 -3.18 7.99 14.26
N VAL A 93 -3.95 6.94 14.59
CA VAL A 93 -3.82 5.63 13.92
C VAL A 93 -4.21 5.72 12.45
N TYR A 94 -5.25 6.49 12.12
CA TYR A 94 -5.68 6.74 10.75
C TYR A 94 -4.60 7.50 9.96
N SER A 95 -3.96 8.50 10.57
CA SER A 95 -2.84 9.23 9.98
C SER A 95 -1.65 8.30 9.70
N LEU A 96 -1.27 7.42 10.63
CA LEU A 96 -0.22 6.42 10.39
C LEU A 96 -0.55 5.49 9.22
N ARG A 97 -1.81 5.04 9.13
CA ARG A 97 -2.30 4.22 8.00
C ARG A 97 -2.25 4.99 6.68
N LEU A 98 -2.64 6.26 6.66
CA LEU A 98 -2.55 7.12 5.48
C LEU A 98 -1.10 7.33 5.01
N GLN A 99 -0.16 7.37 5.95
CA GLN A 99 1.28 7.46 5.67
C GLN A 99 1.89 6.11 5.24
N GLY A 100 1.14 5.00 5.35
CA GLY A 100 1.65 3.65 5.15
C GLY A 100 2.65 3.21 6.23
N ALA A 101 2.73 3.93 7.36
CA ALA A 101 3.66 3.66 8.44
C ALA A 101 3.35 2.32 9.14
N PRO A 102 4.36 1.66 9.74
CA PRO A 102 4.12 0.52 10.63
C PRO A 102 3.13 0.91 11.74
N THR A 103 2.16 0.04 12.02
CA THR A 103 1.21 0.22 13.14
C THR A 103 1.54 -0.72 14.29
N ASP A 104 2.83 -0.96 14.54
CA ASP A 104 3.29 -1.70 15.72
C ASP A 104 3.18 -0.84 17.00
N VAL A 105 3.33 -1.47 18.16
CA VAL A 105 3.10 -0.82 19.46
C VAL A 105 4.02 0.37 19.69
N ALA A 106 5.30 0.27 19.30
CA ALA A 106 6.27 1.34 19.56
C ALA A 106 5.95 2.56 18.69
N THR A 107 5.69 2.34 17.39
CA THR A 107 5.35 3.41 16.44
C THR A 107 4.05 4.12 16.83
N CYS A 108 3.00 3.37 17.22
CA CYS A 108 1.75 3.96 17.68
C CYS A 108 1.93 4.81 18.95
N VAL A 109 2.68 4.32 19.94
CA VAL A 109 2.94 5.07 21.18
C VAL A 109 3.74 6.34 20.91
N GLU A 110 4.75 6.30 20.04
CA GLU A 110 5.50 7.47 19.63
C GLU A 110 4.60 8.52 18.96
N ALA A 111 3.76 8.09 18.01
CA ALA A 111 2.84 8.98 17.30
C ALA A 111 1.79 9.62 18.22
N ILE A 112 1.22 8.83 19.15
CA ILE A 112 0.27 9.34 20.15
C ILE A 112 0.96 10.36 21.06
N ASN A 113 2.15 10.05 21.56
CA ASN A 113 2.90 10.98 22.41
C ASN A 113 3.24 12.28 21.69
N HIS A 114 3.64 12.20 20.42
CA HIS A 114 3.90 13.37 19.60
C HIS A 114 2.65 14.23 19.43
N TYR A 115 1.51 13.61 19.13
CA TYR A 115 0.23 14.30 18.98
C TYR A 115 -0.20 14.97 20.29
N LEU A 116 -0.13 14.28 21.43
CA LEU A 116 -0.48 14.85 22.73
C LEU A 116 0.43 16.01 23.15
N ALA A 117 1.71 15.98 22.74
CA ALA A 117 2.68 17.02 23.08
C ALA A 117 2.61 18.26 22.16
N HIS A 118 2.18 18.09 20.91
CA HIS A 118 2.33 19.11 19.87
C HIS A 118 1.05 19.45 19.09
N ASP A 119 -0.04 18.70 19.30
CA ASP A 119 -1.31 18.81 18.56
C ASP A 119 -1.12 18.77 17.03
N VAL A 120 -0.12 17.99 16.59
CA VAL A 120 0.18 17.72 15.19
C VAL A 120 0.48 16.24 15.01
N PHE A 121 0.09 15.67 13.88
CA PHE A 121 0.40 14.27 13.60
C PHE A 121 1.89 14.09 13.37
N LEU A 122 2.46 13.04 13.98
CA LEU A 122 3.81 12.61 13.67
C LEU A 122 3.90 12.28 12.18
N VAL A 123 4.79 12.98 11.49
CA VAL A 123 5.21 12.58 10.15
C VAL A 123 6.25 11.49 10.33
N VAL A 124 5.79 10.25 10.24
CA VAL A 124 6.71 9.12 10.17
C VAL A 124 7.19 9.11 8.74
N ASP A 125 8.51 9.16 8.53
CA ASP A 125 9.07 8.79 7.24
C ASP A 125 8.53 7.39 6.96
N GLY A 126 7.51 7.31 6.09
CA GLY A 126 6.81 6.06 5.82
C GLY A 126 7.81 5.01 5.35
N PRO A 127 7.41 3.72 5.24
CA PRO A 127 8.25 2.78 4.52
C PRO A 127 8.59 3.45 3.19
N SER A 128 9.87 3.50 2.89
CA SER A 128 10.51 4.12 1.73
C SER A 128 9.63 4.11 0.47
N GLY A 129 8.86 3.03 0.29
CA GLY A 129 7.53 2.96 -0.34
C GLY A 129 6.97 4.24 -0.95
N VAL A 130 6.31 5.15 -0.21
CA VAL A 130 5.51 6.24 -0.84
C VAL A 130 6.37 7.32 -1.53
N LYS A 131 7.56 7.64 -0.99
CA LYS A 131 8.50 8.58 -1.63
C LYS A 131 9.20 7.91 -2.81
N ALA A 132 9.67 6.68 -2.62
CA ALA A 132 10.20 5.83 -3.68
C ALA A 132 9.18 5.63 -4.80
N LEU A 133 7.90 5.44 -4.48
CA LEU A 133 6.79 5.34 -5.43
C LEU A 133 6.53 6.66 -6.12
N SER A 134 6.52 7.81 -5.43
CA SER A 134 6.40 9.11 -6.10
C SER A 134 7.59 9.38 -7.03
N ASP A 135 8.77 8.83 -6.71
CA ASP A 135 9.97 8.90 -7.53
C ASP A 135 9.96 7.84 -8.66
N VAL A 136 9.14 6.78 -8.58
CA VAL A 136 9.06 5.65 -9.53
C VAL A 136 7.79 5.67 -10.40
N VAL A 137 6.69 6.25 -9.93
CA VAL A 137 5.39 6.38 -10.60
C VAL A 137 4.89 7.80 -10.34
N ALA A 138 4.62 8.57 -11.39
CA ALA A 138 4.36 10.01 -11.25
C ALA A 138 2.95 10.32 -10.70
N ASP A 139 2.06 9.32 -10.65
CA ASP A 139 0.66 9.48 -10.28
C ASP A 139 0.37 9.11 -8.82
N ARG A 140 0.23 10.14 -7.98
CA ARG A 140 -0.09 10.01 -6.55
C ARG A 140 -1.56 9.64 -6.30
N ASP A 141 -2.45 9.77 -7.28
CA ASP A 141 -3.88 9.46 -7.11
C ASP A 141 -4.16 7.95 -7.23
N LEU A 142 -3.27 7.17 -7.88
CA LEU A 142 -3.27 5.70 -7.84
C LEU A 142 -3.19 5.17 -6.40
N LEU A 143 -2.39 5.83 -5.55
CA LEU A 143 -2.15 5.44 -4.15
C LEU A 143 -3.30 5.84 -3.21
N ARG A 144 -4.10 6.85 -3.60
CA ARG A 144 -5.22 7.36 -2.79
C ARG A 144 -6.49 6.54 -2.94
N LYS A 145 -6.58 5.71 -3.98
CA LYS A 145 -7.78 4.96 -4.37
C LYS A 145 -7.46 3.45 -4.34
N ASN A 146 -7.46 2.82 -3.16
CA ASN A 146 -7.99 1.46 -2.90
C ASN A 146 -7.30 0.71 -1.76
N ARG A 147 -8.05 -0.25 -1.21
CA ARG A 147 -7.59 -1.29 -0.29
C ARG A 147 -6.54 -2.17 -0.99
N VAL A 148 -5.31 -2.11 -0.53
CA VAL A 148 -4.22 -2.98 -0.98
C VAL A 148 -4.54 -4.42 -0.57
N GLU A 149 -4.52 -5.36 -1.53
CA GLU A 149 -4.50 -6.78 -1.18
C GLU A 149 -3.21 -7.08 -0.42
N SER A 150 -3.32 -7.58 0.81
CA SER A 150 -2.15 -7.76 1.65
C SER A 150 -1.26 -8.88 1.09
N VAL A 151 -0.05 -8.53 0.68
CA VAL A 151 1.00 -9.50 0.37
C VAL A 151 1.55 -10.08 1.67
N SER A 152 1.74 -11.40 1.74
CA SER A 152 2.30 -12.03 2.94
C SER A 152 3.69 -11.47 3.29
N LEU A 153 3.99 -11.32 4.59
CA LEU A 153 5.28 -10.80 5.07
C LEU A 153 6.47 -11.60 4.53
N VAL A 154 6.35 -12.92 4.48
CA VAL A 154 7.39 -13.83 3.96
C VAL A 154 7.69 -13.55 2.49
N LEU A 155 6.65 -13.33 1.69
CA LEU A 155 6.81 -12.96 0.30
C LEU A 155 7.45 -11.56 0.17
N GLY A 156 7.00 -10.58 0.94
CA GLY A 156 7.62 -9.25 0.96
C GLY A 156 9.13 -9.27 1.27
N LEU A 157 9.56 -10.09 2.23
CA LEU A 157 10.98 -10.29 2.52
C LEU A 157 11.75 -10.94 1.35
N SER A 158 11.12 -11.89 0.64
CA SER A 158 11.70 -12.52 -0.55
C SER A 158 11.93 -11.51 -1.67
N VAL A 159 10.95 -10.63 -1.92
CA VAL A 159 11.04 -9.57 -2.94
C VAL A 159 12.15 -8.58 -2.59
N ARG A 160 12.20 -8.11 -1.33
CA ARG A 160 13.25 -7.19 -0.85
C ARG A 160 14.65 -7.76 -0.96
N LYS A 161 14.81 -9.07 -0.74
CA LYS A 161 16.10 -9.75 -0.88
C LYS A 161 16.62 -9.69 -2.33
N VAL A 162 15.73 -9.71 -3.32
CA VAL A 162 16.10 -9.71 -4.74
C VAL A 162 16.25 -8.28 -5.28
N LEU A 163 15.32 -7.38 -4.96
CA LEU A 163 15.24 -6.06 -5.58
C LEU A 163 15.84 -4.92 -4.75
N GLY A 164 16.24 -5.20 -3.51
CA GLY A 164 16.53 -4.15 -2.53
C GLY A 164 15.24 -3.54 -1.95
N GLN A 165 15.38 -2.81 -0.85
CA GLN A 165 14.25 -2.32 -0.06
C GLN A 165 13.37 -1.34 -0.84
N GLU A 166 13.98 -0.33 -1.47
CA GLU A 166 13.26 0.76 -2.14
C GLU A 166 12.38 0.25 -3.30
N THR A 167 12.98 -0.47 -4.25
CA THR A 167 12.28 -1.03 -5.41
C THR A 167 11.24 -2.08 -5.02
N ALA A 168 11.54 -2.92 -4.02
CA ALA A 168 10.58 -3.90 -3.54
C ALA A 168 9.37 -3.25 -2.87
N ASP A 169 9.58 -2.23 -2.04
CA ASP A 169 8.47 -1.53 -1.39
C ASP A 169 7.57 -0.84 -2.43
N ALA A 170 8.16 -0.24 -3.46
CA ALA A 170 7.40 0.34 -4.57
C ALA A 170 6.56 -0.72 -5.31
N LEU A 171 7.17 -1.85 -5.66
CA LEU A 171 6.49 -2.95 -6.33
C LEU A 171 5.37 -3.56 -5.45
N LEU A 172 5.62 -3.76 -4.16
CA LEU A 172 4.66 -4.31 -3.20
C LEU A 172 3.44 -3.40 -3.04
N ALA A 173 3.65 -2.09 -2.98
CA ALA A 173 2.54 -1.13 -2.86
C ALA A 173 1.75 -0.96 -4.17
N LEU A 174 2.29 -1.40 -5.32
CA LEU A 174 1.53 -1.49 -6.58
C LEU A 174 0.77 -2.80 -6.74
N HIS A 175 0.90 -3.78 -5.83
CA HIS A 175 0.21 -5.04 -5.98
C HIS A 175 -1.32 -4.85 -6.13
N GLY A 176 -1.89 -5.49 -7.15
CA GLY A 176 -3.31 -5.39 -7.48
C GLY A 176 -3.66 -4.17 -8.34
N HIS A 177 -2.71 -3.29 -8.64
CA HIS A 177 -2.93 -2.13 -9.49
C HIS A 177 -2.63 -2.42 -10.97
N GLN A 178 -3.46 -1.84 -11.83
CA GLN A 178 -3.20 -1.73 -13.26
C GLN A 178 -2.40 -0.45 -13.52
N LEU A 179 -1.11 -0.59 -13.87
CA LEU A 179 -0.21 0.53 -14.11
C LEU A 179 -0.30 1.08 -15.53
N ALA A 180 -0.69 0.25 -16.51
CA ALA A 180 -1.06 0.63 -17.87
C ALA A 180 -2.13 -0.33 -18.39
N THR A 181 -2.81 -0.04 -19.51
CA THR A 181 -3.88 -0.94 -19.99
C THR A 181 -3.38 -2.38 -20.17
N ALA A 182 -2.09 -2.53 -20.49
CA ALA A 182 -1.43 -3.80 -20.68
C ALA A 182 -0.58 -4.30 -19.49
N VAL A 183 -0.49 -3.60 -18.36
CA VAL A 183 0.39 -3.99 -17.24
C VAL A 183 -0.38 -4.00 -15.93
N ASN A 184 -0.71 -5.19 -15.43
CA ASN A 184 -1.29 -5.43 -14.11
C ASN A 184 -0.21 -5.96 -13.17
N ILE A 185 0.00 -5.32 -12.03
CA ILE A 185 1.03 -5.73 -11.06
C ILE A 185 0.48 -6.82 -10.15
N ASP A 186 1.14 -7.97 -10.16
CA ASP A 186 0.78 -9.17 -9.39
C ASP A 186 2.01 -9.75 -8.70
N VAL A 187 2.31 -9.22 -7.52
CA VAL A 187 3.42 -9.70 -6.69
C VAL A 187 3.12 -11.08 -6.10
N ALA A 188 1.86 -11.50 -5.99
CA ALA A 188 1.52 -12.84 -5.50
C ALA A 188 2.07 -13.94 -6.43
N ALA A 189 2.21 -13.66 -7.72
CA ALA A 189 2.81 -14.56 -8.71
C ALA A 189 4.34 -14.76 -8.56
N TRP A 190 5.03 -14.02 -7.69
CA TRP A 190 6.49 -14.03 -7.54
C TRP A 190 7.11 -15.42 -7.50
N ASN A 191 6.56 -16.31 -6.68
CA ASN A 191 7.05 -17.69 -6.53
C ASN A 191 6.23 -18.72 -7.30
N GLN A 192 5.34 -18.29 -8.19
CA GLN A 192 4.37 -19.14 -8.88
C GLN A 192 4.77 -19.46 -10.32
N TRP A 193 6.06 -19.37 -10.66
CA TRP A 193 6.55 -19.62 -12.03
C TRP A 193 6.01 -20.92 -12.63
N SER A 194 6.01 -22.01 -11.85
CA SER A 194 5.54 -23.32 -12.29
C SER A 194 4.07 -23.37 -12.69
N GLN A 195 3.27 -22.38 -12.27
CA GLN A 195 1.85 -22.24 -12.60
C GLN A 195 1.61 -21.33 -13.80
N SER A 196 2.66 -20.66 -14.30
CA SER A 196 2.55 -19.80 -15.48
C SER A 196 2.34 -20.59 -16.76
N SER A 197 1.73 -19.92 -17.75
CA SER A 197 1.62 -20.41 -19.14
C SER A 197 2.98 -20.66 -19.80
N PHE A 198 4.07 -20.09 -19.26
CA PHE A 198 5.44 -20.17 -19.78
C PHE A 198 6.27 -21.30 -19.18
N ALA A 199 5.83 -21.93 -18.08
CA ALA A 199 6.60 -22.92 -17.31
C ALA A 199 7.12 -24.10 -18.14
N GLY A 200 6.36 -24.53 -19.15
CA GLY A 200 6.73 -25.62 -20.06
C GLY A 200 7.51 -25.21 -21.31
N ARG A 201 7.68 -23.89 -21.55
CA ARG A 201 8.29 -23.35 -22.77
C ARG A 201 9.66 -22.72 -22.52
N VAL A 202 9.91 -22.25 -21.30
CA VAL A 202 11.13 -21.53 -20.91
C VAL A 202 11.96 -22.39 -19.97
N THR A 203 13.17 -22.77 -20.39
CA THR A 203 14.08 -23.65 -19.63
C THR A 203 14.69 -22.99 -18.38
N GLY A 204 14.65 -21.66 -18.28
CA GLY A 204 15.18 -20.86 -17.16
C GLY A 204 14.20 -20.62 -16.00
N GLY A 205 13.08 -21.34 -15.94
CA GLY A 205 11.99 -20.99 -15.02
C GLY A 205 12.34 -20.86 -13.54
N ALA A 206 13.33 -21.61 -13.05
CA ALA A 206 13.78 -21.53 -11.66
C ALA A 206 14.39 -20.18 -11.29
N THR A 207 14.94 -19.44 -12.25
CA THR A 207 15.58 -18.14 -12.03
C THR A 207 14.66 -16.96 -12.27
N HIS A 208 13.44 -17.19 -12.79
CA HIS A 208 12.50 -16.11 -13.08
C HIS A 208 11.46 -15.95 -11.96
N ARG A 209 11.13 -14.70 -11.62
CA ARG A 209 10.10 -14.35 -10.62
C ARG A 209 9.10 -13.39 -11.24
N LEU A 210 7.86 -13.84 -11.41
CA LEU A 210 6.80 -13.07 -12.07
C LEU A 210 6.34 -11.94 -11.16
N PHE A 211 6.04 -10.78 -11.73
CA PHE A 211 5.51 -9.66 -10.94
C PHE A 211 4.44 -8.84 -11.66
N ALA A 212 4.18 -9.11 -12.95
CA ALA A 212 3.13 -8.44 -13.69
C ALA A 212 2.59 -9.28 -14.84
N TRP A 213 1.35 -8.97 -15.26
CA TRP A 213 0.61 -9.64 -16.34
C TRP A 213 -0.08 -8.65 -17.27
N GLY A 214 -0.19 -9.01 -18.56
CA GLY A 214 -0.93 -8.26 -19.58
C GLY A 214 -2.21 -8.94 -20.03
N HIS A 215 -3.09 -8.17 -20.68
CA HIS A 215 -4.43 -8.62 -21.10
C HIS A 215 -4.43 -9.79 -22.10
N GLY A 216 -3.32 -10.02 -22.83
CA GLY A 216 -3.13 -11.13 -23.76
C GLY A 216 -2.52 -12.39 -23.15
N GLY A 217 -2.28 -12.42 -21.83
CA GLY A 217 -1.50 -13.49 -21.18
C GLY A 217 0.00 -13.24 -21.14
N ASP A 218 0.43 -12.08 -21.65
CA ASP A 218 1.79 -11.57 -21.50
C ASP A 218 2.20 -11.48 -20.04
N ALA A 219 3.50 -11.61 -19.76
CA ALA A 219 4.01 -11.47 -18.41
C ALA A 219 5.36 -10.77 -18.35
N TRP A 220 5.64 -10.20 -17.18
CA TRP A 220 6.96 -9.68 -16.82
C TRP A 220 7.50 -10.41 -15.61
N ALA A 221 8.79 -10.75 -15.69
CA ALA A 221 9.51 -11.39 -14.61
C ALA A 221 10.87 -10.73 -14.39
N VAL A 222 11.42 -10.95 -13.20
CA VAL A 222 12.80 -10.61 -12.86
C VAL A 222 13.67 -11.85 -12.96
N ARG A 223 14.87 -11.71 -13.54
CA ARG A 223 15.91 -12.74 -13.52
C ARG A 223 16.75 -12.67 -12.25
N THR A 224 16.59 -13.64 -11.37
CA THR A 224 17.22 -13.69 -10.04
C THR A 224 18.61 -14.33 -10.04
N ASP A 225 19.04 -14.91 -11.16
CA ASP A 225 20.40 -15.38 -11.40
C ASP A 225 21.38 -14.26 -11.77
N ASP A 226 20.86 -13.10 -12.16
CA ASP A 226 21.62 -11.90 -12.47
C ASP A 226 21.55 -10.90 -11.30
N PRO A 227 22.68 -10.39 -10.78
CA PRO A 227 22.68 -9.42 -9.69
C PRO A 227 22.01 -8.08 -10.05
N ALA A 228 21.93 -7.72 -11.34
CA ALA A 228 21.21 -6.53 -11.80
C ALA A 228 19.68 -6.74 -11.84
N ALA A 229 19.22 -8.00 -11.68
CA ALA A 229 17.81 -8.35 -11.64
C ALA A 229 16.98 -7.75 -12.81
N PRO A 230 17.42 -7.95 -14.08
CA PRO A 230 16.77 -7.32 -15.22
C PRO A 230 15.35 -7.86 -15.40
N VAL A 231 14.48 -6.99 -15.91
CA VAL A 231 13.11 -7.30 -16.29
C VAL A 231 13.10 -7.96 -17.65
N VAL A 232 12.38 -9.07 -17.72
CA VAL A 232 12.20 -9.87 -18.91
C VAL A 232 10.71 -9.95 -19.25
N TYR A 233 10.40 -9.70 -20.50
CA TYR A 233 9.05 -9.81 -21.07
C TYR A 233 8.83 -11.19 -21.68
N PHE A 234 7.62 -11.72 -21.49
CA PHE A 234 7.14 -12.96 -22.08
C PHE A 234 5.87 -12.67 -22.87
N GLY A 235 5.93 -12.81 -24.20
CA GLY A 235 4.76 -12.68 -25.07
C GLY A 235 3.96 -13.97 -25.14
N ALA A 236 2.64 -13.88 -24.97
CA ALA A 236 1.75 -15.04 -25.01
C ALA A 236 1.28 -15.44 -26.43
N ASP A 237 1.28 -14.50 -27.38
CA ASP A 237 0.80 -14.69 -28.76
C ASP A 237 1.94 -14.72 -29.81
N GLY A 238 1.84 -15.59 -30.81
CA GLY A 238 2.72 -15.66 -32.00
C GLY A 238 3.30 -17.04 -32.33
N GLU A 239 3.65 -17.28 -33.61
CA GLU A 239 4.33 -18.52 -34.06
C GLU A 239 5.76 -18.66 -33.47
N ASP A 240 6.32 -17.56 -32.96
CA ASP A 240 7.63 -17.46 -32.30
C ASP A 240 7.53 -17.31 -30.78
N ALA A 241 6.52 -17.92 -30.12
CA ALA A 241 6.30 -17.88 -28.66
C ALA A 241 7.41 -18.58 -27.82
N ARG A 242 8.68 -18.22 -28.04
CA ARG A 242 9.88 -18.86 -27.50
C ARG A 242 10.94 -17.94 -26.92
N GLU A 243 10.94 -16.63 -27.12
CA GLU A 243 12.04 -15.80 -26.60
C GLU A 243 11.54 -14.84 -25.53
N ALA A 244 11.93 -15.15 -24.29
CA ALA A 244 11.93 -14.19 -23.21
C ALA A 244 12.78 -12.99 -23.67
N VAL A 245 12.19 -11.80 -23.72
CA VAL A 245 12.85 -10.59 -24.21
C VAL A 245 13.42 -9.84 -23.02
N ASP A 246 14.74 -9.73 -22.95
CA ASP A 246 15.40 -8.90 -21.96
C ASP A 246 15.19 -7.42 -22.29
N LEU A 247 14.55 -6.68 -21.38
CA LEU A 247 14.30 -5.26 -21.58
C LEU A 247 15.53 -4.39 -21.23
N GLY A 248 16.56 -4.99 -20.63
CA GLY A 248 17.80 -4.31 -20.23
C GLY A 248 17.61 -3.26 -19.13
N VAL A 249 16.47 -3.32 -18.42
CA VAL A 249 16.12 -2.42 -17.31
C VAL A 249 15.73 -3.24 -16.09
N ASP A 250 16.00 -2.73 -14.89
CA ASP A 250 15.50 -3.30 -13.64
C ASP A 250 14.04 -2.86 -13.37
N VAL A 251 13.48 -3.32 -12.24
CA VAL A 251 12.06 -3.11 -11.93
C VAL A 251 11.70 -1.63 -11.78
N ALA A 252 12.56 -0.80 -11.19
CA ALA A 252 12.22 0.61 -10.96
C ALA A 252 12.07 1.42 -12.27
N PRO A 253 13.01 1.38 -13.23
CA PRO A 253 12.82 1.99 -14.55
C PRO A 253 11.68 1.34 -15.33
N PHE A 254 11.46 0.01 -15.23
CA PHE A 254 10.30 -0.63 -15.84
C PHE A 254 8.98 0.01 -15.38
N LEU A 255 8.80 0.21 -14.07
CA LEU A 255 7.60 0.83 -13.52
C LEU A 255 7.42 2.28 -14.03
N ARG A 256 8.50 3.06 -14.10
CA ARG A 256 8.48 4.41 -14.68
C ARG A 256 8.06 4.42 -16.14
N ILE A 257 8.54 3.44 -16.92
CA ILE A 257 8.23 3.32 -18.34
C ILE A 257 6.76 2.91 -18.54
N ALA A 258 6.27 1.94 -17.76
CA ALA A 258 4.87 1.53 -17.80
C ALA A 258 3.91 2.69 -17.44
N ASP A 259 4.24 3.49 -16.41
CA ASP A 259 3.46 4.69 -16.06
C ASP A 259 3.49 5.73 -17.18
N ALA A 260 4.67 5.96 -17.79
CA ALA A 260 4.80 6.86 -18.93
C ALA A 260 3.95 6.42 -20.12
N TRP A 261 3.84 5.11 -20.38
CA TRP A 261 2.97 4.54 -21.40
C TRP A 261 1.49 4.79 -21.10
N ARG A 262 1.03 4.49 -19.86
CA ARG A 262 -0.36 4.74 -19.43
C ARG A 262 -0.79 6.18 -19.67
N ALA A 263 0.04 7.15 -19.26
CA ALA A 263 -0.27 8.57 -19.43
C ALA A 263 -0.48 8.98 -20.89
N ARG A 264 0.05 8.21 -21.86
CA ARG A 264 -0.14 8.43 -23.29
C ARG A 264 -1.30 7.63 -23.86
N GLU A 265 -1.52 6.42 -23.39
CA GLU A 265 -2.72 5.64 -23.74
C GLU A 265 -4.00 6.39 -23.37
N SER A 266 -4.08 6.97 -22.18
CA SER A 266 -5.23 7.78 -21.77
C SER A 266 -5.49 8.94 -22.75
N LYS A 267 -4.44 9.62 -23.22
CA LYS A 267 -4.56 10.70 -24.21
C LYS A 267 -5.00 10.19 -25.59
N ARG A 268 -4.62 8.98 -26.00
CA ARG A 268 -5.09 8.34 -27.24
C ARG A 268 -6.62 8.18 -27.23
N PHE A 269 -7.19 7.77 -26.10
CA PHE A 269 -8.64 7.63 -25.95
C PHE A 269 -9.36 8.98 -25.97
N GLU A 270 -8.72 10.06 -25.51
CA GLU A 270 -9.27 11.42 -25.50
C GLU A 270 -9.23 12.12 -26.87
N LEU A 271 -8.19 11.87 -27.68
CA LEU A 271 -7.90 12.64 -28.89
C LEU A 271 -8.45 12.04 -30.20
N GLY A 272 -9.00 10.82 -30.16
CA GLY A 272 -9.63 10.17 -31.32
C GLY A 272 -8.68 9.31 -32.17
N PRO A 273 -9.19 8.65 -33.22
CA PRO A 273 -8.51 7.52 -33.87
C PRO A 273 -7.45 7.88 -34.92
N ASP A 274 -7.20 9.16 -35.23
CA ASP A 274 -6.24 9.56 -36.28
C ASP A 274 -4.78 9.43 -35.79
N PRO A 275 -4.03 8.40 -36.21
CA PRO A 275 -2.67 8.15 -35.72
C PRO A 275 -1.66 9.14 -36.33
N ALA A 276 -1.98 9.79 -37.45
CA ALA A 276 -1.08 10.71 -38.15
C ALA A 276 -0.96 12.08 -37.46
N ALA A 277 -1.93 12.43 -36.61
CA ALA A 277 -1.95 13.69 -35.85
C ALA A 277 -1.27 13.59 -34.47
N HIS A 278 -0.86 12.38 -34.04
CA HIS A 278 -0.43 12.11 -32.67
C HIS A 278 0.91 11.37 -32.62
N PRO A 279 2.03 12.07 -32.36
CA PRO A 279 3.33 11.44 -32.24
C PRO A 279 3.49 10.74 -30.87
N ILE A 280 2.49 9.94 -30.45
CA ILE A 280 2.47 9.24 -29.14
C ILE A 280 3.73 8.42 -28.93
N LEU A 281 4.15 7.66 -29.95
CA LEU A 281 5.36 6.85 -29.89
C LEU A 281 6.61 7.71 -29.78
N ALA A 282 6.73 8.79 -30.56
CA ALA A 282 7.89 9.67 -30.48
C ALA A 282 7.96 10.41 -29.12
N GLU A 283 6.83 10.90 -28.60
CA GLU A 283 6.74 11.53 -27.28
C GLU A 283 6.99 10.54 -26.13
N PHE A 284 6.57 9.28 -26.29
CA PHE A 284 6.86 8.21 -25.34
C PHE A 284 8.36 7.90 -25.34
N ARG A 285 8.94 7.66 -26.52
CA ARG A 285 10.37 7.42 -26.72
C ARG A 285 11.21 8.55 -26.14
N GLU A 286 10.90 9.81 -26.45
CA GLU A 286 11.59 10.97 -25.87
C GLU A 286 11.56 10.94 -24.34
N ARG A 287 10.42 10.60 -23.74
CA ARG A 287 10.24 10.60 -22.28
C ARG A 287 10.97 9.46 -21.58
N VAL A 288 11.15 8.32 -22.23
CA VAL A 288 11.83 7.15 -21.64
C VAL A 288 13.30 7.03 -22.05
N ALA A 289 13.81 7.91 -22.92
CA ALA A 289 15.16 7.84 -23.47
C ALA A 289 16.28 7.80 -22.42
N SER A 290 16.09 8.42 -21.26
CA SER A 290 17.06 8.40 -20.16
C SER A 290 16.98 7.15 -19.26
N LEU A 291 15.93 6.33 -19.43
CA LEU A 291 15.66 5.15 -18.60
C LEU A 291 16.10 3.84 -19.26
N VAL A 292 16.37 3.85 -20.56
CA VAL A 292 16.67 2.66 -21.35
C VAL A 292 18.15 2.59 -21.73
N PRO A 293 18.75 1.38 -21.84
CA PRO A 293 20.19 1.23 -22.08
C PRO A 293 20.60 1.41 -23.55
N VAL A 294 19.64 1.41 -24.47
CA VAL A 294 19.83 1.50 -25.93
C VAL A 294 18.99 2.63 -26.51
N PRO A 295 19.30 3.14 -27.72
CA PRO A 295 18.43 4.09 -28.40
C PRO A 295 16.99 3.58 -28.44
N THR A 296 16.03 4.45 -28.13
CA THR A 296 14.62 4.09 -27.94
C THR A 296 13.97 3.50 -29.19
N ASP A 297 14.48 3.82 -30.38
CA ASP A 297 14.01 3.25 -31.65
C ASP A 297 14.40 1.78 -31.83
N SER A 298 15.28 1.26 -30.98
CA SER A 298 15.77 -0.12 -30.98
C SER A 298 15.49 -0.83 -29.65
N TRP A 299 14.76 -0.18 -28.73
CA TRP A 299 14.43 -0.74 -27.43
C TRP A 299 13.18 -1.62 -27.54
N PRO A 300 13.17 -2.86 -27.00
CA PRO A 300 12.15 -3.85 -27.32
C PRO A 300 10.90 -3.71 -26.44
N TRP A 301 10.22 -2.56 -26.50
CA TRP A 301 8.93 -2.39 -25.82
C TRP A 301 7.83 -3.16 -26.58
N PRO A 302 7.04 -4.01 -25.93
CA PRO A 302 6.12 -4.93 -26.62
C PRO A 302 4.86 -4.26 -27.22
N TYR A 303 4.60 -2.98 -26.94
CA TYR A 303 3.39 -2.27 -27.35
C TYR A 303 3.65 -1.08 -28.28
N GLU A 304 4.77 -1.09 -29.01
CA GLU A 304 5.06 -0.13 -30.09
C GLU A 304 4.13 -0.28 -31.32
#